data_AF-A0A5D3A7K0-F1
#
_entry.id   AF-A0A5D3A7K0-F1
#
_cell.length_a   1.000
_cell.length_b   1.000
_cell.length_c   1.000
_cell.angle_alpha   90.00
_cell.angle_beta   90.00
_cell.angle_gamma   90.00
#
_symmetry.space_group_name_H-M   'P 1'
#
loop_
_entity.id
_entity.type
_entity.pdbx_description
1 polymer ?
#
loop_
_entity_poly.entity_id
_entity_poly.type
_entity_poly.pdbx_seq_one_letter_code
_entity_poly.pdbx_strand_id
1 'polypeptide(L)'
;MEELQASLQPRGLTLSTFHDKGRSLLAARDFYPGEVIISQEPYVCVPNNSLSESRCDGCFSKSNLKKCSACHVVWYCGSSCQKLEWKLHRLECQLLAKLDKERRKSVTPTIRMMVKLYLRRKLQNGNVIPVTAMDNYNLVEALVSHLQEAIVLYKNIEKLQKEVYHPFSIILLRTREKLLEILMQLEEWKEALTICRLTIPVYERFYPGFHPLLGLQYYSCGKLEWLLGETDDAIKSFTKAVDILRITHGTSTPFMKELLMKLEEARAEALFKLSSREDS
;
A
#
# COMPACT_ATOMS: atom_id res chain seq x y z
N MET A 1 -4.92 29.54 -7.48
CA MET A 1 -6.25 28.88 -7.40
C MET A 1 -6.84 28.65 -8.78
N GLU A 2 -6.77 29.62 -9.69
CA GLU A 2 -7.25 29.47 -11.07
C GLU A 2 -6.55 28.34 -11.84
N GLU A 3 -5.22 28.19 -11.72
CA GLU A 3 -4.49 27.08 -12.36
C GLU A 3 -4.95 25.70 -11.84
N LEU A 4 -5.18 25.57 -10.53
CA LEU A 4 -5.68 24.36 -9.92
C LEU A 4 -7.11 24.06 -10.41
N GLN A 5 -7.98 25.07 -10.46
CA GLN A 5 -9.33 24.95 -11.02
C GLN A 5 -9.29 24.49 -12.48
N ALA A 6 -8.45 25.10 -13.31
CA ALA A 6 -8.29 24.74 -14.72
C ALA A 6 -7.78 23.30 -14.90
N SER A 7 -6.93 22.80 -13.99
CA SER A 7 -6.45 21.41 -14.03
C SER A 7 -7.51 20.37 -13.61
N LEU A 8 -8.51 20.80 -12.83
CA LEU A 8 -9.55 19.95 -12.26
C LEU A 8 -10.82 19.92 -13.12
N GLN A 9 -11.17 21.03 -13.77
CA GLN A 9 -12.36 21.16 -14.61
C GLN A 9 -12.48 20.05 -15.69
N PRO A 10 -11.42 19.73 -16.48
CA PRO A 10 -11.47 18.63 -17.44
C PRO A 10 -11.73 17.26 -16.83
N ARG A 11 -11.50 17.09 -15.51
CA ARG A 11 -11.79 15.85 -14.77
C ARG A 11 -13.22 15.81 -14.23
N GLY A 12 -14.02 16.85 -14.49
CA GLY A 12 -15.36 16.99 -13.92
C GLY A 12 -15.33 17.36 -12.44
N LEU A 13 -14.34 18.17 -12.04
CA LEU A 13 -14.14 18.60 -10.66
C LEU A 13 -14.06 20.13 -10.58
N THR A 14 -14.56 20.71 -9.49
CA THR A 14 -14.51 22.14 -9.22
C THR A 14 -14.11 22.41 -7.77
N LEU A 15 -13.35 23.48 -7.55
CA LEU A 15 -12.99 23.97 -6.23
C LEU A 15 -14.04 24.95 -5.73
N SER A 16 -14.30 24.90 -4.43
CA SER A 16 -15.13 25.89 -3.74
C SER A 16 -14.60 26.08 -2.34
N THR A 17 -14.80 27.26 -1.77
CA THR A 17 -14.40 27.55 -0.38
C THR A 17 -15.67 27.77 0.44
N PHE A 18 -15.82 26.99 1.51
CA PHE A 18 -16.92 27.09 2.44
C PHE A 18 -16.41 27.67 3.77
N HIS A 19 -17.26 28.43 4.46
CA HIS A 19 -16.91 29.07 5.72
C HIS A 19 -16.54 28.06 6.82
N ASP A 20 -17.23 26.93 6.88
CA ASP A 20 -17.09 25.87 7.89
C ASP A 20 -16.11 24.76 7.49
N LYS A 21 -15.92 24.52 6.19
CA LYS A 21 -15.11 23.41 5.65
C LYS A 21 -13.83 23.85 4.94
N GLY A 22 -13.60 25.15 4.80
CA GLY A 22 -12.49 25.70 4.05
C GLY A 22 -12.53 25.32 2.57
N ARG A 23 -11.36 25.07 1.97
CA ARG A 23 -11.24 24.68 0.56
C ARG A 23 -11.71 23.23 0.35
N SER A 24 -12.66 23.05 -0.54
CA SER A 24 -13.31 21.78 -0.86
C SER A 24 -13.28 21.50 -2.35
N LEU A 25 -13.26 20.22 -2.70
CA LEU A 25 -13.37 19.71 -4.07
C LEU A 25 -14.79 19.15 -4.26
N LEU A 26 -15.46 19.57 -5.33
CA LEU A 26 -16.83 19.18 -5.66
C LEU A 26 -16.86 18.49 -7.03
N ALA A 27 -17.77 17.53 -7.18
CA ALA A 27 -18.09 16.95 -8.47
C ALA A 27 -18.85 17.96 -9.34
N ALA A 28 -18.41 18.15 -10.57
CA ALA A 28 -19.07 18.97 -11.59
C ALA A 28 -19.87 18.11 -12.61
N ARG A 29 -19.86 16.80 -12.42
CA ARG A 29 -20.59 15.79 -13.19
C ARG A 29 -20.84 14.57 -12.31
N ASP A 30 -21.69 13.66 -12.78
CA ASP A 30 -21.86 12.36 -12.15
C ASP A 30 -20.64 11.45 -12.38
N PHE A 31 -20.37 10.61 -11.39
CA PHE A 31 -19.36 9.56 -11.42
C PHE A 31 -20.01 8.22 -11.11
N TYR A 32 -19.56 7.17 -11.79
CA TYR A 32 -20.06 5.82 -11.56
C TYR A 32 -19.16 5.04 -10.59
N PRO A 33 -19.69 4.05 -9.84
CA PRO A 33 -18.87 3.19 -9.00
C PRO A 33 -17.71 2.55 -9.78
N GLY A 34 -16.49 2.76 -9.30
CA GLY A 34 -15.26 2.26 -9.93
C GLY A 34 -14.59 3.24 -10.90
N GLU A 35 -15.20 4.39 -11.16
CA GLU A 35 -14.60 5.43 -11.99
C GLU A 35 -13.48 6.17 -11.25
N VAL A 36 -12.35 6.37 -11.93
CA VAL A 36 -11.22 7.13 -11.38
C VAL A 36 -11.55 8.62 -11.41
N ILE A 37 -11.78 9.20 -10.24
CA ILE A 37 -12.06 10.63 -10.09
C ILE A 37 -10.81 11.48 -10.33
N ILE A 38 -9.69 11.09 -9.70
CA ILE A 38 -8.40 11.76 -9.84
C ILE A 38 -7.26 10.75 -9.71
N SER A 39 -6.16 11.03 -10.39
CA SER A 39 -4.90 10.29 -10.31
C SER A 39 -3.76 11.30 -10.32
N GLN A 40 -2.80 11.13 -9.42
CA GLN A 40 -1.71 12.05 -9.18
C GLN A 40 -0.44 11.30 -8.80
N GLU A 41 0.69 11.73 -9.37
CA GLU A 41 2.01 11.26 -8.97
C GLU A 41 2.40 11.85 -7.60
N PRO A 42 3.06 11.08 -6.72
CA PRO A 42 3.46 11.56 -5.42
C PRO A 42 4.43 12.74 -5.56
N TYR A 43 4.24 13.76 -4.73
CA TYR A 43 5.15 14.91 -4.71
C TYR A 43 6.58 14.47 -4.38
N VAL A 44 6.76 13.57 -3.41
CA VAL A 44 8.00 12.80 -3.24
C VAL A 44 7.65 11.40 -2.79
N CYS A 45 8.55 10.46 -3.04
CA CYS A 45 8.40 9.10 -2.58
C CYS A 45 9.77 8.49 -2.24
N VAL A 46 9.77 7.60 -1.25
CA VAL A 46 10.94 6.81 -0.84
C VAL A 46 10.46 5.38 -0.55
N PRO A 47 11.07 4.35 -1.15
CA PRO A 47 10.72 2.98 -0.83
C PRO A 47 11.18 2.62 0.60
N ASN A 48 10.33 1.88 1.32
CA ASN A 48 10.70 1.32 2.62
C ASN A 48 11.52 0.04 2.41
N ASN A 49 12.79 0.19 2.08
CA ASN A 49 13.71 -0.93 1.89
C ASN A 49 14.14 -1.51 3.24
N SER A 50 14.06 -2.83 3.39
CA SER A 50 14.54 -3.59 4.54
C SER A 50 15.79 -4.40 4.18
N LEU A 51 16.32 -5.17 5.13
CA LEU A 51 17.43 -6.10 4.87
C LEU A 51 17.05 -7.20 3.86
N SER A 52 15.77 -7.59 3.81
CA SER A 52 15.26 -8.67 2.97
C SER A 52 14.58 -8.19 1.69
N GLU A 53 14.13 -6.93 1.63
CA GLU A 53 13.37 -6.42 0.48
C GLU A 53 13.89 -5.06 0.04
N SER A 54 14.26 -4.96 -1.24
CA SER A 54 14.63 -3.70 -1.89
C SER A 54 13.69 -3.41 -3.05
N ARG A 55 13.45 -2.11 -3.31
CA ARG A 55 12.61 -1.60 -4.39
C ARG A 55 13.31 -0.45 -5.10
N CYS A 56 12.98 -0.29 -6.38
CA CYS A 56 13.43 0.83 -7.19
C CYS A 56 12.94 2.17 -6.61
N ASP A 57 13.85 3.12 -6.41
CA ASP A 57 13.56 4.47 -5.90
C ASP A 57 12.73 5.34 -6.86
N GLY A 58 12.61 4.93 -8.12
CA GLY A 58 11.80 5.64 -9.13
C GLY A 58 10.43 5.02 -9.40
N CYS A 59 10.31 3.69 -9.37
CA CYS A 59 9.08 2.99 -9.79
C CYS A 59 8.59 1.91 -8.82
N PHE A 60 9.28 1.70 -7.70
CA PHE A 60 8.92 0.73 -6.65
C PHE A 60 8.95 -0.75 -7.08
N SER A 61 9.37 -1.05 -8.32
CA SER A 61 9.61 -2.42 -8.78
C SER A 61 10.64 -3.14 -7.92
N LYS A 62 10.47 -4.45 -7.72
CA LYS A 62 11.41 -5.34 -7.03
C LYS A 62 12.43 -5.99 -7.98
N SER A 63 12.26 -5.84 -9.29
CA SER A 63 13.07 -6.55 -10.29
C SER A 63 14.26 -5.73 -10.81
N ASN A 64 15.32 -6.43 -11.22
CA ASN A 64 16.51 -5.88 -11.90
C ASN A 64 17.21 -4.72 -11.16
N LEU A 65 17.24 -4.79 -9.83
CA LEU A 65 17.72 -3.69 -8.99
C LEU A 65 19.25 -3.57 -8.97
N LYS A 66 19.73 -2.35 -9.18
CA LYS A 66 21.14 -1.97 -9.09
C LYS A 66 21.31 -0.81 -8.13
N LYS A 67 22.27 -0.91 -7.20
CA LYS A 67 22.62 0.20 -6.31
C LYS A 67 23.26 1.33 -7.10
N CYS A 68 22.96 2.57 -6.73
CA CYS A 68 23.73 3.72 -7.17
C CYS A 68 25.19 3.53 -6.73
N SER A 69 26.12 3.59 -7.68
CA SER A 69 27.55 3.35 -7.43
C SER A 69 28.23 4.46 -6.61
N ALA A 70 27.61 5.64 -6.50
CA ALA A 70 28.18 6.76 -5.76
C ALA A 70 27.80 6.74 -4.27
N CYS A 71 26.51 6.62 -3.95
CA CYS A 71 26.06 6.62 -2.54
C CYS A 71 25.91 5.23 -1.93
N HIS A 72 25.72 4.19 -2.76
CA HIS A 72 25.42 2.81 -2.34
C HIS A 72 24.17 2.66 -1.43
N VAL A 73 23.27 3.65 -1.41
CA VAL A 73 22.04 3.66 -0.58
C VAL A 73 20.80 3.36 -1.42
N VAL A 74 20.65 4.03 -2.57
CA VAL A 74 19.44 3.94 -3.40
C VAL A 74 19.55 2.85 -4.46
N TRP A 75 18.40 2.34 -4.90
CA TRP A 75 18.32 1.29 -5.92
C TRP A 75 17.51 1.74 -7.12
N TYR A 76 17.91 1.33 -8.31
CA TYR A 76 17.13 1.55 -9.53
C TYR A 76 17.02 0.25 -10.32
N CYS A 77 15.85 -0.02 -10.91
CA CYS A 77 15.66 -1.16 -11.82
C CYS A 77 16.37 -0.99 -13.18
N GLY A 78 16.86 0.22 -13.47
CA GLY A 78 17.52 0.54 -14.73
C GLY A 78 17.87 2.02 -14.86
N SER A 79 18.60 2.36 -15.93
CA SER A 79 19.09 3.71 -16.20
C SER A 79 17.97 4.72 -16.47
N SER A 80 16.80 4.27 -16.95
CA SER A 80 15.63 5.12 -17.15
C SER A 80 15.14 5.73 -15.83
N CYS A 81 14.87 4.90 -14.81
CA CYS A 81 14.45 5.35 -13.48
C CYS A 81 15.53 6.22 -12.82
N GLN A 82 16.81 5.85 -12.96
CA GLN A 82 17.91 6.65 -12.42
C GLN A 82 17.97 8.05 -13.05
N LYS A 83 17.81 8.15 -14.38
CA LYS A 83 17.84 9.44 -15.11
C LYS A 83 16.64 10.32 -14.75
N LEU A 84 15.44 9.73 -14.63
CA LEU A 84 14.23 10.45 -14.25
C LEU A 84 14.39 11.14 -12.89
N GLU A 85 14.92 10.41 -11.91
CA GLU A 85 15.12 10.93 -10.54
C GLU A 85 16.39 11.78 -10.40
N TRP A 86 17.28 11.82 -11.40
CA TRP A 86 18.65 12.32 -11.24
C TRP A 86 18.74 13.77 -10.78
N LYS A 87 17.84 14.66 -11.22
CA LYS A 87 17.85 16.07 -10.80
C LYS A 87 17.76 16.21 -9.28
N LEU A 88 16.90 15.41 -8.64
CA LEU A 88 16.72 15.38 -7.19
C LEU A 88 17.75 14.48 -6.53
N HIS A 89 17.89 13.25 -7.02
CA HIS A 89 18.78 12.26 -6.45
C HIS A 89 20.25 12.72 -6.47
N ARG A 90 20.71 13.50 -7.45
CA ARG A 90 22.09 14.02 -7.46
C ARG A 90 22.42 14.78 -6.18
N LEU A 91 21.51 15.63 -5.72
CA LEU A 91 21.70 16.40 -4.49
C LEU A 91 21.63 15.50 -3.25
N GLU A 92 20.68 14.57 -3.21
CA GLU A 92 20.55 13.57 -2.14
C GLU A 92 21.80 12.66 -2.07
N CYS A 93 22.29 12.21 -3.22
CA CYS A 93 23.43 11.32 -3.40
C CYS A 93 24.71 11.94 -2.85
N GLN A 94 24.92 13.25 -3.06
CA GLN A 94 26.07 13.97 -2.53
C GLN A 94 26.06 14.01 -0.99
N LEU A 95 24.89 14.07 -0.37
CA LEU A 95 24.74 14.01 1.08
C LEU A 95 24.98 12.59 1.58
N LEU A 96 24.34 11.60 0.96
CA LEU A 96 24.43 10.19 1.34
C LEU A 96 25.84 9.60 1.17
N ALA A 97 26.55 9.98 0.10
CA ALA A 97 27.90 9.48 -0.18
C ALA A 97 28.94 9.96 0.84
N LYS A 98 28.69 11.06 1.55
CA LYS A 98 29.57 11.60 2.61
C LYS A 98 29.37 10.90 3.96
N LEU A 99 28.33 10.10 4.11
CA LEU A 99 28.04 9.41 5.36
C LEU A 99 28.90 8.15 5.48
N ASP A 100 29.54 7.98 6.63
CA ASP A 100 30.16 6.72 7.00
C ASP A 100 29.12 5.59 7.14
N LYS A 101 29.60 4.37 7.40
CA LYS A 101 28.73 3.18 7.46
C LYS A 101 27.75 3.23 8.64
N GLU A 102 28.15 3.79 9.77
CA GLU A 102 27.31 3.85 10.97
C GLU A 102 26.22 4.91 10.83
N ARG A 103 26.56 6.10 10.34
CA ARG A 103 25.59 7.17 10.07
C ARG A 103 24.58 6.77 9.01
N ARG A 104 24.98 5.96 8.02
CA ARG A 104 24.04 5.40 7.02
C ARG A 104 22.96 4.51 7.62
N LYS A 105 23.25 3.76 8.69
CA LYS A 105 22.24 2.92 9.37
C LYS A 105 21.12 3.76 10.00
N SER A 106 21.43 5.00 10.37
CA SER A 106 20.45 5.93 10.94
C SER A 106 19.58 6.62 9.88
N VAL A 107 19.86 6.44 8.59
CA VAL A 107 19.09 7.07 7.50
C VAL A 107 17.84 6.24 7.21
N THR A 108 16.76 6.55 7.91
CA THR A 108 15.46 5.91 7.71
C THR A 108 14.76 6.42 6.44
N PRO A 109 13.79 5.67 5.88
CA PRO A 109 12.95 6.15 4.79
C PRO A 109 12.28 7.49 5.09
N THR A 110 11.89 7.73 6.34
CA THR A 110 11.31 9.00 6.81
C THR A 110 12.31 10.16 6.69
N ILE A 111 13.56 9.96 7.13
CA ILE A 111 14.62 10.98 6.97
C ILE A 111 14.86 11.25 5.49
N ARG A 112 14.95 10.20 4.65
CA ARG A 112 15.08 10.37 3.21
C ARG A 112 13.89 11.12 2.61
N MET A 113 12.67 10.84 3.07
CA MET A 113 11.47 11.54 2.61
C MET A 113 11.55 13.03 2.92
N MET A 114 11.93 13.39 4.16
CA MET A 114 12.15 14.79 4.58
C MET A 114 13.23 15.48 3.73
N VAL A 115 14.34 14.79 3.48
CA VAL A 115 15.41 15.30 2.62
C VAL A 115 14.91 15.49 1.19
N LYS A 116 14.21 14.51 0.61
CA LYS A 116 13.63 14.62 -0.74
C LYS A 116 12.61 15.77 -0.82
N LEU A 117 11.76 15.96 0.19
CA LEU A 117 10.82 17.09 0.27
C LEU A 117 11.55 18.42 0.17
N TYR A 118 12.56 18.62 1.01
CA TYR A 118 13.37 19.84 1.02
C TYR A 118 14.10 20.06 -0.30
N LEU A 119 14.74 19.02 -0.84
CA LEU A 119 15.47 19.10 -2.10
C LEU A 119 14.55 19.41 -3.29
N ARG A 120 13.38 18.77 -3.36
CA ARG A 120 12.39 19.05 -4.41
C ARG A 120 11.95 20.51 -4.34
N ARG A 121 11.64 21.02 -3.14
CA ARG A 121 11.25 22.43 -2.96
C ARG A 121 12.36 23.40 -3.36
N LYS A 122 13.61 23.11 -2.99
CA LYS A 122 14.77 23.90 -3.39
C LYS A 122 14.92 23.95 -4.92
N LEU A 123 14.76 22.81 -5.59
CA LEU A 123 14.83 22.74 -7.05
C LEU A 123 13.68 23.48 -7.73
N GLN A 124 12.47 23.43 -7.16
CA GLN A 124 11.32 24.20 -7.65
C GLN A 124 11.51 25.70 -7.50
N ASN A 125 11.95 26.17 -6.33
CA ASN A 125 12.24 27.59 -6.10
C ASN A 125 13.35 28.11 -7.05
N GLY A 126 14.29 27.24 -7.41
CA GLY A 126 15.32 27.53 -8.40
C GLY A 126 14.89 27.30 -9.86
N ASN A 127 13.61 27.01 -10.13
CA ASN A 127 13.06 26.71 -11.46
C ASN A 127 13.77 25.56 -12.22
N VAL A 128 14.43 24.64 -11.50
CA VAL A 128 15.15 23.49 -12.07
C VAL A 128 14.19 22.34 -12.41
N ILE A 129 13.11 22.24 -11.64
CA ILE A 129 11.98 21.33 -11.86
C ILE A 129 10.68 22.13 -11.77
N PRO A 130 9.63 21.74 -12.52
CA PRO A 130 8.37 22.46 -12.52
C PRO A 130 7.62 22.32 -11.19
N VAL A 131 6.86 23.36 -10.84
CA VAL A 131 5.81 23.31 -9.83
C VAL A 131 4.51 22.92 -10.53
N THR A 132 3.77 21.99 -9.95
CA THR A 132 2.41 21.68 -10.45
C THR A 132 1.37 22.34 -9.58
N ALA A 133 0.19 22.63 -10.14
CA ALA A 133 -0.93 23.20 -9.39
C ALA A 133 -1.37 22.33 -8.19
N MET A 134 -1.00 21.04 -8.20
CA MET A 134 -1.37 20.05 -7.18
C MET A 134 -0.34 19.90 -6.05
N ASP A 135 0.75 20.68 -6.05
CA ASP A 135 1.80 20.62 -5.02
C ASP A 135 1.35 21.41 -3.76
N ASN A 136 0.92 20.74 -2.68
CA ASN A 136 0.52 21.40 -1.42
C ASN A 136 0.84 20.57 -0.18
N TYR A 137 1.93 20.86 0.56
CA TYR A 137 2.24 20.14 1.81
C TYR A 137 2.97 21.01 2.84
N ASN A 138 2.23 21.41 3.90
CA ASN A 138 2.74 21.81 5.21
C ASN A 138 2.24 20.76 6.22
N LEU A 139 3.15 20.22 7.04
CA LEU A 139 2.98 19.14 8.03
C LEU A 139 2.77 17.71 7.49
N VAL A 140 3.71 16.82 7.82
CA VAL A 140 3.45 15.44 8.28
C VAL A 140 4.62 15.01 9.18
N GLU A 141 4.31 14.47 10.36
CA GLU A 141 5.24 13.79 11.28
C GLU A 141 4.67 12.41 11.70
N ALA A 142 5.58 11.49 12.10
CA ALA A 142 5.42 10.11 12.62
C ALA A 142 5.29 8.98 11.55
N LEU A 143 5.90 7.77 11.62
CA LEU A 143 6.38 6.90 12.72
C LEU A 143 7.20 5.65 12.19
N VAL A 144 7.54 4.69 13.10
CA VAL A 144 7.80 3.20 12.95
C VAL A 144 9.29 2.72 12.95
N SER A 145 9.78 1.58 13.52
CA SER A 145 9.41 0.60 14.61
C SER A 145 10.54 -0.46 14.82
N HIS A 146 10.43 -1.34 15.83
CA HIS A 146 11.07 -2.68 15.92
C HIS A 146 10.00 -3.80 16.06
N LEU A 147 10.22 -5.00 15.49
CA LEU A 147 9.16 -6.00 15.22
C LEU A 147 9.26 -7.35 15.96
N GLN A 148 10.42 -7.78 16.47
CA GLN A 148 10.55 -9.14 17.04
C GLN A 148 9.90 -9.31 18.44
N GLU A 149 9.97 -8.29 19.28
CA GLU A 149 9.33 -8.29 20.62
C GLU A 149 7.82 -8.04 20.54
N ALA A 150 7.34 -7.51 19.41
CA ALA A 150 5.96 -7.08 19.24
C ALA A 150 4.98 -8.27 19.25
N ILE A 151 5.30 -9.41 18.63
CA ILE A 151 4.33 -10.51 18.51
C ILE A 151 3.85 -11.04 19.87
N VAL A 152 4.77 -11.26 20.81
CA VAL A 152 4.44 -11.79 22.15
C VAL A 152 3.55 -10.80 22.88
N LEU A 153 3.87 -9.51 22.82
CA LEU A 153 3.09 -8.45 23.42
C LEU A 153 1.68 -8.38 22.81
N TYR A 154 1.57 -8.37 21.48
CA TYR A 154 0.28 -8.27 20.80
C TYR A 154 -0.59 -9.52 21.02
N LYS A 155 -0.02 -10.73 21.11
CA LYS A 155 -0.78 -11.95 21.45
C LYS A 155 -1.34 -11.87 22.87
N ASN A 156 -0.54 -11.40 23.84
CA ASN A 156 -1.00 -11.21 25.21
C ASN A 156 -2.09 -10.13 25.32
N ILE A 157 -1.95 -9.02 24.59
CA ILE A 157 -2.97 -7.97 24.52
C ILE A 157 -4.27 -8.52 23.94
N GLU A 158 -4.21 -9.26 22.83
CA GLU A 158 -5.41 -9.82 22.18
C GLU A 158 -6.16 -10.78 23.11
N LYS A 159 -5.42 -11.62 23.86
CA LYS A 159 -6.00 -12.54 24.86
C LYS A 159 -6.78 -11.78 25.94
N LEU A 160 -6.19 -10.74 26.52
CA LEU A 160 -6.84 -9.91 27.54
C LEU A 160 -8.03 -9.13 26.95
N GLN A 161 -7.90 -8.63 25.73
CA GLN A 161 -8.96 -7.89 25.07
C GLN A 161 -10.19 -8.75 24.80
N LYS A 162 -10.03 -10.04 24.47
CA LYS A 162 -11.15 -10.98 24.28
C LYS A 162 -12.02 -11.14 25.52
N GLU A 163 -11.46 -10.99 26.72
CA GLU A 163 -12.20 -11.14 27.98
C GLU A 163 -13.06 -9.91 28.31
N VAL A 164 -12.69 -8.74 27.77
CA VAL A 164 -13.29 -7.45 28.12
C VAL A 164 -14.12 -6.86 26.98
N TYR A 165 -13.70 -7.07 25.73
CA TYR A 165 -14.30 -6.45 24.56
C TYR A 165 -15.17 -7.41 23.77
N HIS A 166 -16.28 -6.89 23.25
CA HIS A 166 -17.13 -7.59 22.28
C HIS A 166 -16.30 -8.00 21.04
N PRO A 167 -16.60 -9.16 20.38
CA PRO A 167 -15.91 -9.59 19.16
C PRO A 167 -15.86 -8.56 18.01
N PHE A 168 -16.81 -7.62 17.99
CA PHE A 168 -16.88 -6.50 17.04
C PHE A 168 -16.20 -5.21 17.56
N SER A 169 -15.31 -5.28 18.55
CA SER A 169 -14.59 -4.11 19.03
C SER A 169 -13.54 -3.64 18.02
N ILE A 170 -13.54 -2.34 17.69
CA ILE A 170 -12.52 -1.70 16.83
C ILE A 170 -11.13 -1.80 17.46
N ILE A 171 -11.04 -1.76 18.80
CA ILE A 171 -9.77 -1.88 19.52
C ILE A 171 -9.18 -3.28 19.29
N LEU A 172 -10.02 -4.31 19.40
CA LEU A 172 -9.64 -5.71 19.15
C LEU A 172 -9.27 -5.92 17.67
N LEU A 173 -10.00 -5.29 16.74
CA LEU A 173 -9.68 -5.32 15.31
C LEU A 173 -8.27 -4.79 15.04
N ARG A 174 -7.90 -3.61 15.57
CA ARG A 174 -6.57 -3.01 15.36
C ARG A 174 -5.43 -3.87 15.90
N THR A 175 -5.64 -4.48 17.06
CA THR A 175 -4.67 -5.43 17.64
C THR A 175 -4.51 -6.65 16.72
N ARG A 176 -5.61 -7.17 16.16
CA ARG A 176 -5.60 -8.29 15.21
C ARG A 176 -4.97 -7.94 13.86
N GLU A 177 -5.21 -6.75 13.31
CA GLU A 177 -4.54 -6.26 12.10
C GLU A 177 -3.02 -6.26 12.29
N LYS A 178 -2.54 -5.77 13.44
CA LYS A 178 -1.10 -5.78 13.73
C LYS A 178 -0.54 -7.19 13.90
N LEU A 179 -1.28 -8.08 14.57
CA LEU A 179 -0.90 -9.49 14.66
C LEU A 179 -0.82 -10.15 13.29
N LEU A 180 -1.78 -9.89 12.41
CA LEU A 180 -1.78 -10.42 11.05
C LEU A 180 -0.52 -10.00 10.29
N GLU A 181 -0.16 -8.72 10.31
CA GLU A 181 1.08 -8.24 9.68
C GLU A 181 2.32 -8.99 10.21
N ILE A 182 2.42 -9.18 11.53
CA ILE A 182 3.58 -9.83 12.15
C ILE A 182 3.59 -11.34 11.84
N LEU A 183 2.44 -12.02 11.91
CA LEU A 183 2.31 -13.44 11.59
C LEU A 183 2.67 -13.72 10.12
N MET A 184 2.26 -12.84 9.20
CA MET A 184 2.62 -12.92 7.79
C MET A 184 4.13 -12.77 7.57
N GLN A 185 4.81 -11.92 8.36
CA GLN A 185 6.27 -11.75 8.29
C GLN A 185 7.04 -12.93 8.88
N LEU A 186 6.46 -13.63 9.85
CA LEU A 186 7.04 -14.82 10.48
C LEU A 186 6.63 -16.12 9.79
N GLU A 187 5.85 -16.05 8.70
CA GLU A 187 5.38 -17.20 7.93
C GLU A 187 4.47 -18.15 8.72
N GLU A 188 3.79 -17.64 9.76
CA GLU A 188 2.85 -18.40 10.59
C GLU A 188 1.44 -18.44 9.97
N TRP A 189 1.33 -19.14 8.84
CA TRP A 189 0.19 -19.06 7.92
C TRP A 189 -1.16 -19.47 8.54
N LYS A 190 -1.17 -20.51 9.39
CA LYS A 190 -2.41 -21.02 10.02
C LYS A 190 -2.99 -20.01 11.03
N GLU A 191 -2.14 -19.40 11.84
CA GLU A 191 -2.56 -18.35 12.77
C GLU A 191 -3.00 -17.10 12.01
N ALA A 192 -2.26 -16.71 10.96
CA ALA A 192 -2.64 -15.60 10.10
C ALA A 192 -4.04 -15.80 9.49
N LEU A 193 -4.35 -17.00 8.99
CA LEU A 193 -5.67 -17.32 8.44
C LEU A 193 -6.77 -17.20 9.50
N THR A 194 -6.50 -17.67 10.72
CA THR A 194 -7.43 -17.57 11.85
C THR A 194 -7.76 -16.10 12.15
N ILE A 195 -6.74 -15.23 12.18
CA ILE A 195 -6.94 -13.80 12.38
C ILE A 195 -7.72 -13.18 11.21
N CYS A 196 -7.47 -13.60 9.96
CA CYS A 196 -8.23 -13.13 8.81
C CYS A 196 -9.72 -13.44 8.95
N ARG A 197 -10.07 -14.67 9.31
CA ARG A 197 -11.46 -15.10 9.51
C ARG A 197 -12.16 -14.34 10.64
N LEU A 198 -11.42 -14.04 11.71
CA LEU A 198 -11.95 -13.28 12.85
C LEU A 198 -12.18 -11.78 12.55
N THR A 199 -11.53 -11.22 11.53
CA THR A 199 -11.60 -9.79 11.22
C THR A 199 -12.61 -9.47 10.11
N ILE A 200 -12.87 -10.39 9.17
CA ILE A 200 -13.84 -10.21 8.08
C ILE A 200 -15.23 -9.78 8.58
N PRO A 201 -15.87 -10.47 9.56
CA PRO A 201 -17.20 -10.08 10.04
C PRO A 201 -17.22 -8.69 10.67
N VAL A 202 -16.09 -8.26 11.26
CA VAL A 202 -15.94 -6.91 11.79
C VAL A 202 -15.90 -5.92 10.62
N TYR A 203 -15.10 -6.17 9.58
CA TYR A 203 -15.06 -5.31 8.40
C TYR A 203 -16.42 -5.20 7.69
N GLU A 204 -17.14 -6.31 7.51
CA GLU A 204 -18.48 -6.34 6.91
C GLU A 204 -19.50 -5.51 7.72
N ARG A 205 -19.33 -5.45 9.05
CA ARG A 205 -20.22 -4.70 9.94
C ARG A 205 -19.94 -3.20 9.95
N PHE A 206 -18.66 -2.80 9.93
CA PHE A 206 -18.26 -1.41 10.14
C PHE A 206 -18.04 -0.62 8.85
N TYR A 207 -17.71 -1.29 7.75
CA TYR A 207 -17.42 -0.61 6.50
C TYR A 207 -18.52 -0.81 5.46
N PRO A 208 -18.71 0.15 4.55
CA PRO A 208 -19.59 -0.04 3.39
C PRO A 208 -19.18 -1.27 2.57
N GLY A 209 -20.14 -1.88 1.86
CA GLY A 209 -19.89 -3.11 1.10
C GLY A 209 -18.75 -3.03 0.06
N PHE A 210 -18.45 -1.82 -0.45
CA PHE A 210 -17.33 -1.57 -1.36
C PHE A 210 -16.18 -0.81 -0.68
N HIS A 211 -15.62 -1.39 0.38
CA HIS A 211 -14.49 -0.79 1.10
C HIS A 211 -13.15 -1.48 0.75
N PRO A 212 -12.07 -0.72 0.45
CA PRO A 212 -10.78 -1.30 0.06
C PRO A 212 -10.22 -2.29 1.09
N LEU A 213 -10.31 -1.98 2.39
CA LEU A 213 -9.80 -2.86 3.44
C LEU A 213 -10.56 -4.18 3.51
N LEU A 214 -11.89 -4.18 3.30
CA LEU A 214 -12.68 -5.41 3.27
C LEU A 214 -12.26 -6.28 2.09
N GLY A 215 -12.11 -5.69 0.90
CA GLY A 215 -11.62 -6.40 -0.29
C GLY A 215 -10.22 -6.98 -0.11
N LEU A 216 -9.28 -6.20 0.45
CA LEU A 216 -7.91 -6.66 0.73
C LEU A 216 -7.87 -7.75 1.81
N GLN A 217 -8.80 -7.70 2.77
CA GLN A 217 -8.92 -8.73 3.79
C GLN A 217 -9.38 -10.06 3.20
N TYR A 218 -10.39 -10.04 2.32
CA TYR A 218 -10.79 -11.23 1.56
C TYR A 218 -9.66 -11.75 0.65
N TYR A 219 -8.91 -10.85 0.00
CA TYR A 219 -7.77 -11.25 -0.82
C TYR A 219 -6.71 -11.98 0.03
N SER A 220 -6.38 -11.43 1.19
CA SER A 220 -5.42 -12.02 2.12
C SER A 220 -5.91 -13.37 2.66
N CYS A 221 -7.18 -13.47 3.01
CA CYS A 221 -7.83 -14.72 3.42
C CYS A 221 -7.75 -15.77 2.30
N GLY A 222 -8.16 -15.43 1.08
CA GLY A 222 -8.13 -16.35 -0.07
C GLY A 222 -6.73 -16.87 -0.39
N LYS A 223 -5.70 -16.02 -0.29
CA LYS A 223 -4.30 -16.46 -0.44
C LYS A 223 -3.88 -17.48 0.61
N LEU A 224 -4.27 -17.28 1.86
CA LEU A 224 -3.92 -18.17 2.97
C LEU A 224 -4.70 -19.49 2.91
N GLU A 225 -5.99 -19.43 2.58
CA GLU A 225 -6.83 -20.61 2.34
C GLU A 225 -6.25 -21.45 1.22
N TRP A 226 -5.88 -20.82 0.11
CA TRP A 226 -5.30 -21.54 -1.02
C TRP A 226 -3.95 -22.17 -0.68
N LEU A 227 -3.08 -21.42 0.00
CA LEU A 227 -1.78 -21.91 0.47
C LEU A 227 -1.91 -23.11 1.42
N LEU A 228 -2.97 -23.15 2.23
CA LEU A 228 -3.26 -24.22 3.19
C LEU A 228 -4.08 -25.37 2.57
N GLY A 229 -4.38 -25.33 1.28
CA GLY A 229 -5.10 -26.38 0.54
C GLY A 229 -6.63 -26.30 0.64
N GLU A 230 -7.18 -25.26 1.25
CA GLU A 230 -8.62 -25.00 1.39
C GLU A 230 -9.15 -24.32 0.10
N THR A 231 -9.03 -25.01 -1.04
CA THR A 231 -9.25 -24.44 -2.38
C THR A 231 -10.66 -23.87 -2.58
N ASP A 232 -11.71 -24.56 -2.09
CA ASP A 232 -13.09 -24.11 -2.27
C ASP A 232 -13.37 -22.80 -1.52
N ASP A 233 -12.82 -22.65 -0.30
CA ASP A 233 -12.96 -21.42 0.48
C ASP A 233 -12.11 -20.30 -0.12
N ALA A 234 -10.91 -20.62 -0.63
CA ALA A 234 -10.10 -19.68 -1.36
C ALA A 234 -10.82 -19.08 -2.58
N ILE A 235 -11.53 -19.90 -3.36
CA ILE A 235 -12.33 -19.42 -4.50
C ILE A 235 -13.41 -18.44 -4.05
N LYS A 236 -14.12 -18.73 -2.95
CA LYS A 236 -15.15 -17.83 -2.39
C LYS A 236 -14.53 -16.50 -1.95
N SER A 237 -13.44 -16.56 -1.18
CA SER A 237 -12.72 -15.39 -0.69
C SER A 237 -12.15 -14.55 -1.83
N PHE A 238 -11.51 -15.17 -2.83
CA PHE A 238 -11.03 -14.45 -4.02
C PHE A 238 -12.15 -13.84 -4.83
N THR A 239 -13.29 -14.51 -4.97
CA THR A 239 -14.47 -13.96 -5.68
C THR A 239 -14.97 -12.70 -4.97
N LYS A 240 -15.13 -12.75 -3.63
CA LYS A 240 -15.50 -11.56 -2.83
C LYS A 240 -14.47 -10.44 -2.93
N ALA A 241 -13.18 -10.79 -2.94
CA ALA A 241 -12.10 -9.84 -3.14
C ALA A 241 -12.22 -9.15 -4.51
N VAL A 242 -12.45 -9.91 -5.60
CA VAL A 242 -12.63 -9.36 -6.96
C VAL A 242 -13.83 -8.43 -7.02
N ASP A 243 -14.97 -8.82 -6.45
CA ASP A 243 -16.21 -8.01 -6.47
C ASP A 243 -16.01 -6.62 -5.85
N ILE A 244 -15.22 -6.55 -4.77
CA ILE A 244 -14.95 -5.30 -4.05
C ILE A 244 -13.79 -4.53 -4.69
N LEU A 245 -12.69 -5.22 -5.01
CA LEU A 245 -11.46 -4.61 -5.46
C LEU A 245 -11.53 -4.10 -6.90
N ARG A 246 -12.38 -4.69 -7.76
CA ARG A 246 -12.65 -4.12 -9.08
C ARG A 246 -13.21 -2.70 -9.03
N ILE A 247 -13.96 -2.36 -7.97
CA ILE A 247 -14.53 -1.04 -7.76
C ILE A 247 -13.51 -0.11 -7.11
N THR A 248 -12.75 -0.59 -6.14
CA THR A 248 -11.84 0.28 -5.35
C THR A 248 -10.46 0.46 -5.98
N HIS A 249 -9.98 -0.53 -6.74
CA HIS A 249 -8.65 -0.56 -7.36
C HIS A 249 -8.72 -0.58 -8.89
N GLY A 250 -9.92 -0.51 -9.48
CA GLY A 250 -10.16 -0.62 -10.93
C GLY A 250 -10.01 -2.06 -11.45
N THR A 251 -10.06 -2.24 -12.77
CA THR A 251 -10.02 -3.58 -13.40
C THR A 251 -8.71 -3.88 -14.12
N SER A 252 -7.93 -2.85 -14.46
CA SER A 252 -6.77 -2.96 -15.35
C SER A 252 -5.43 -2.95 -14.63
N THR A 253 -5.42 -2.73 -13.31
CA THR A 253 -4.18 -2.62 -12.54
C THR A 253 -3.42 -3.95 -12.48
N PRO A 254 -2.08 -3.94 -12.38
CA PRO A 254 -1.30 -5.17 -12.27
C PRO A 254 -1.74 -6.08 -11.12
N PHE A 255 -2.06 -5.47 -9.98
CA PHE A 255 -2.61 -6.16 -8.81
C PHE A 255 -3.92 -6.89 -9.12
N MET A 256 -4.84 -6.24 -9.84
CA MET A 256 -6.12 -6.87 -10.18
C MET A 256 -5.97 -7.99 -11.21
N LYS A 257 -5.02 -7.86 -12.15
CA LYS A 257 -4.67 -8.95 -13.05
C LYS A 257 -4.10 -10.16 -12.29
N GLU A 258 -3.24 -9.92 -11.31
CA GLU A 258 -2.70 -10.97 -10.44
C GLU A 258 -3.81 -11.67 -9.65
N LEU A 259 -4.72 -10.90 -9.04
CA LEU A 259 -5.86 -11.45 -8.30
C LEU A 259 -6.76 -12.32 -9.19
N LEU A 260 -7.12 -11.82 -10.38
CA LEU A 260 -7.93 -12.58 -11.34
C LEU A 260 -7.23 -13.87 -11.77
N MET A 261 -5.92 -13.81 -12.05
CA MET A 261 -5.13 -14.99 -12.39
C MET A 261 -5.15 -16.03 -11.26
N LYS A 262 -4.96 -15.61 -10.01
CA LYS A 262 -5.04 -16.51 -8.84
C LYS A 262 -6.40 -17.16 -8.67
N LEU A 263 -7.47 -16.41 -8.91
CA LEU A 263 -8.83 -16.96 -8.87
C LEU A 263 -9.02 -18.04 -9.93
N GLU A 264 -8.55 -17.83 -11.15
CA GLU A 264 -8.64 -18.83 -12.23
C GLU A 264 -7.76 -20.06 -11.94
N GLU A 265 -6.56 -19.87 -11.40
CA GLU A 265 -5.68 -20.97 -10.96
C GLU A 265 -6.36 -21.82 -9.87
N ALA A 266 -6.95 -21.20 -8.86
CA ALA A 266 -7.68 -21.90 -7.80
C ALA A 266 -8.90 -22.68 -8.34
N ARG A 267 -9.64 -22.09 -9.30
CA ARG A 267 -10.76 -22.77 -9.99
C ARG A 267 -10.31 -23.98 -10.79
N ALA A 268 -9.21 -23.86 -11.53
CA ALA A 268 -8.65 -24.97 -12.30
C ALA A 268 -8.21 -26.11 -11.37
N GLU A 269 -7.57 -25.80 -10.23
CA GLU A 269 -7.20 -26.80 -9.24
C GLU A 269 -8.42 -27.53 -8.66
N ALA A 270 -9.49 -26.81 -8.32
CA ALA A 270 -10.72 -27.41 -7.81
C ALA A 270 -11.37 -28.37 -8.83
N LEU A 271 -11.41 -27.98 -10.11
CA LEU A 271 -11.92 -28.83 -11.19
C LEU A 271 -11.09 -30.11 -11.37
N PHE A 272 -9.75 -29.99 -11.33
CA PHE A 272 -8.87 -31.14 -11.42
C PHE A 272 -9.05 -32.12 -10.24
N LYS A 273 -9.24 -31.60 -9.02
CA LYS A 273 -9.54 -32.43 -7.84
C LYS A 273 -10.86 -33.19 -7.99
N LEU A 274 -11.87 -32.57 -8.61
CA LEU A 274 -13.16 -33.22 -8.88
C LEU A 274 -13.01 -34.37 -9.87
N SER A 275 -12.36 -34.14 -11.03
CA SER A 275 -12.16 -35.21 -12.03
C SER A 275 -11.35 -36.38 -11.47
N SER A 276 -10.32 -36.11 -10.67
CA SER A 276 -9.50 -37.16 -10.06
C SER A 276 -10.23 -38.05 -9.05
N ARG A 277 -11.36 -37.57 -8.49
CA ARG A 277 -12.20 -38.34 -7.55
C ARG A 277 -13.26 -39.17 -8.27
N GLU A 278 -13.62 -38.80 -9.49
CA GLU A 278 -14.57 -39.57 -10.32
C GLU A 278 -13.90 -40.78 -10.98
N ASP A 279 -12.58 -40.71 -11.17
CA ASP A 279 -11.75 -41.77 -11.77
C ASP A 279 -11.20 -42.81 -10.75
N SER A 280 -11.51 -42.67 -9.46
CA SER A 280 -10.99 -43.49 -8.34
C SER A 280 -12.09 -44.24 -7.58
#